data_AF-G2FLU3-F1
#
_entry.id   AF-G2FLU3-F1
#
_cell.length_a   1.000
_cell.length_b   1.000
_cell.length_c   1.000
_cell.angle_alpha   90.00
_cell.angle_beta   90.00
_cell.angle_gamma   90.00
#
_symmetry.space_group_name_H-M   'P 1'
#
loop_
_entity.id
_entity.type
_entity.pdbx_description
1 polymer ?
#
loop_
_entity_poly.entity_id
_entity_poly.type
_entity_poly.pdbx_seq_one_letter_code
_entity_poly.pdbx_strand_id
1 'polypeptide(L)' 'MAVSESFKEYVVDQLVELGFVTVKKMFGGAGIYHDGLIFGLLADDVLILRWMTPTN' A
#
# COMPACT_ATOMS: atom_id res chain seq x y z
N MET A 1 11.69 8.95 -5.60
CA MET A 1 12.78 7.99 -5.28
C MET A 1 12.15 6.62 -5.09
N ALA A 2 12.85 5.52 -5.40
CA ALA A 2 12.27 4.18 -5.29
C ALA A 2 12.06 3.82 -3.80
N VAL A 3 10.84 3.43 -3.44
CA VAL A 3 10.51 2.96 -2.08
C VAL A 3 11.39 1.77 -1.71
N SER A 4 12.04 1.85 -0.55
CA SER A 4 12.92 0.80 -0.04
C SER A 4 12.16 -0.52 0.18
N GLU A 5 12.85 -1.66 0.01
CA GLU A 5 12.19 -2.96 0.22
C GLU A 5 11.87 -3.22 1.69
N SER A 6 12.74 -2.78 2.60
CA SER A 6 12.49 -2.81 4.05
C SER A 6 11.24 -2.02 4.45
N PHE A 7 10.98 -0.87 3.84
CA PHE A 7 9.75 -0.11 4.12
C PHE A 7 8.50 -0.82 3.61
N LYS A 8 8.59 -1.57 2.50
CA LYS A 8 7.46 -2.39 2.01
C LYS A 8 7.16 -3.54 2.97
N GLU A 9 8.18 -4.24 3.44
CA GLU A 9 8.04 -5.31 4.43
C GLU A 9 7.42 -4.76 5.72
N TYR A 10 7.94 -3.65 6.24
CA TYR A 10 7.38 -2.97 7.40
C TYR A 10 5.89 -2.64 7.23
N VAL A 11 5.51 -2.07 6.09
CA VAL A 11 4.11 -1.71 5.83
C VAL A 11 3.22 -2.94 5.68
N VAL A 12 3.70 -4.02 5.05
CA VAL A 12 2.96 -5.29 4.97
C VAL A 12 2.75 -5.88 6.36
N ASP A 13 3.78 -5.88 7.20
CA ASP A 13 3.68 -6.36 8.59
C ASP A 13 2.67 -5.55 9.41
N GLN A 14 2.64 -4.22 9.25
CA GLN A 14 1.65 -3.36 9.91
C GLN A 14 0.21 -3.62 9.42
N LEU A 15 0.06 -4.04 8.16
CA LEU A 15 -1.24 -4.30 7.55
C LEU A 15 -1.66 -5.78 7.64
N VAL A 16 -0.86 -6.63 8.31
CA VAL A 16 -1.17 -8.06 8.47
C VAL A 16 -2.49 -8.28 9.23
N GLU A 17 -2.81 -7.41 10.17
CA GLU A 17 -4.08 -7.43 10.93
C GLU A 17 -5.28 -6.98 10.09
N LEU A 18 -5.05 -6.22 9.02
CA LEU A 18 -6.08 -5.77 8.07
C LEU A 18 -6.47 -6.88 7.08
N GLY A 19 -5.74 -7.99 7.02
CA GLY A 19 -6.00 -9.13 6.16
C GLY A 19 -5.18 -9.14 4.87
N PHE A 20 -5.73 -9.70 3.78
CA PHE A 20 -4.99 -9.86 2.51
C PHE A 20 -4.71 -8.50 1.85
N VAL A 21 -3.50 -7.99 2.06
CA VAL A 21 -2.95 -6.81 1.37
C VAL A 21 -1.89 -7.24 0.37
N THR A 22 -1.95 -6.66 -0.83
CA THR A 22 -0.98 -6.88 -1.91
C THR A 22 -0.28 -5.56 -2.22
N VAL A 23 1.05 -5.58 -2.23
CA VAL A 23 1.85 -4.41 -2.62
C VAL A 23 2.32 -4.59 -4.06
N LYS A 24 1.99 -3.64 -4.92
CA LYS A 24 2.36 -3.68 -6.35
C LYS A 24 3.22 -2.48 -6.70
N LYS A 25 4.47 -2.71 -7.12
CA LYS A 25 5.37 -1.64 -7.61
C LYS A 25 4.71 -0.91 -8.79
N MET A 26 4.63 0.42 -8.73
CA MET A 26 4.09 1.28 -9.79
C MET A 26 5.01 2.50 -9.96
N PHE A 27 5.62 2.65 -11.14
CA PHE A 27 6.41 3.83 -11.59
C PHE A 27 7.04 4.67 -10.46
N GLY A 28 8.04 4.12 -9.78
CA GLY A 28 8.79 4.84 -8.73
C GLY A 28 8.23 4.72 -7.31
N GLY A 29 7.02 4.22 -7.13
CA GLY A 29 6.39 3.89 -5.84
C GLY A 29 5.84 2.46 -5.78
N ALA A 30 4.87 2.23 -4.90
CA ALA A 30 4.09 0.99 -4.86
C ALA A 30 2.65 1.24 -4.40
N GLY A 31 1.65 0.70 -5.09
CA GLY A 31 0.26 0.72 -4.63
C GLY A 31 -0.02 -0.40 -3.63
N ILE A 32 -0.85 -0.12 -2.62
CA ILE A 32 -1.37 -1.10 -1.67
C ILE A 32 -2.81 -1.42 -2.05
N TYR A 33 -3.08 -2.70 -2.24
CA TYR A 33 -4.38 -3.23 -2.62
C TYR A 33 -4.90 -4.14 -1.52
N HIS A 34 -6.15 -3.98 -1.13
CA HIS A 34 -6.87 -4.89 -0.25
C HIS A 34 -8.10 -5.40 -1.00
N ASP A 35 -8.22 -6.72 -1.17
CA ASP A 35 -9.31 -7.36 -1.92
C ASP A 35 -9.57 -6.76 -3.32
N GLY A 36 -8.48 -6.42 -4.04
CA GLY A 36 -8.54 -5.79 -5.36
C GLY A 36 -8.86 -4.29 -5.37
N LEU A 37 -9.21 -3.69 -4.23
CA LEU A 37 -9.41 -2.26 -4.06
C LEU A 37 -8.11 -1.56 -3.65
N ILE A 38 -7.85 -0.39 -4.21
CA ILE A 38 -6.69 0.41 -3.79
C ILE A 38 -6.97 1.04 -2.43
N PHE A 39 -6.13 0.71 -1.45
CA PHE A 39 -6.23 1.19 -0.07
C PHE A 39 -5.21 2.29 0.22
N GLY A 40 -4.07 2.27 -0.50
CA GLY A 40 -3.05 3.29 -0.32
C GLY A 40 -1.97 3.29 -1.40
N LEU A 41 -1.06 4.25 -1.28
CA LEU A 41 0.11 4.43 -2.13
C LEU A 41 1.36 4.62 -1.25
N LEU A 42 2.42 3.94 -1.61
CA LEU A 42 3.77 4.09 -1.08
C LEU A 42 4.57 4.93 -2.07
N ALA A 43 5.03 6.10 -1.64
CA ALA A 43 5.88 6.98 -2.43
C ALA A 43 6.85 7.71 -1.51
N ASP A 44 8.13 7.79 -1.89
CA ASP A 44 9.19 8.46 -1.11
C ASP A 44 9.22 8.04 0.38
N ASP A 45 9.10 6.74 0.64
CA ASP A 45 9.00 6.13 1.98
C ASP A 45 7.88 6.72 2.86
N VAL A 46 6.81 7.21 2.23
CA VAL A 46 5.58 7.65 2.88
C VAL A 46 4.44 6.72 2.47
N LEU A 47 3.69 6.25 3.46
CA LEU A 47 2.42 5.55 3.26
C LEU A 47 1.28 6.57 3.21
N ILE A 48 0.65 6.72 2.05
CA ILE A 48 -0.53 7.55 1.84
C ILE A 48 -1.75 6.64 1.79
N LEU A 49 -2.56 6.67 2.84
CA LEU A 49 -3.84 5.96 2.90
C LEU A 49 -4.95 6.85 2.37
N ARG A 50 -5.74 6.34 1.42
CA ARG A 50 -6.94 7.02 0.97
C ARG A 50 -8.11 6.06 1.10
N TRP A 51 -8.97 6.33 2.07
CA TRP A 51 -10.24 5.65 2.19
C TRP A 51 -11.16 6.10 1.06
N MET A 52 -11.20 5.32 -0.02
CA MET A 52 -12.27 5.45 -1.02
C MET A 52 -13.49 4.73 -0.44
N THR A 53 -14.44 5.50 0.06
CA THR A 53 -15.77 4.96 0.36
C THR A 53 -16.31 4.26 -0.87
N PRO A 54 -16.76 3.00 -0.78
CA PRO A 54 -17.51 2.39 -1.86
C PRO A 54 -18.78 3.24 -2.03
N THR A 55 -18.85 4.00 -3.12
CA THR A 55 -20.09 4.66 -3.54
C THR A 55 -21.08 3.57 -3.86
N ASN A 56 -21.98 3.30 -2.91
CA ASN A 56 -23.23 2.59 -3.12
C ASN A 56 -24.31 3.59 -3.54
#